data_AF-A0A4C1XQC1-F1
#
_entry.id   AF-A0A4C1XQC1-F1
#
_cell.length_a   1.000
_cell.length_b   1.000
_cell.length_c   1.000
_cell.angle_alpha   90.00
_cell.angle_beta   90.00
_cell.angle_gamma   90.00
#
_symmetry.space_group_name_H-M   'P 1'
#
loop_
_entity.id
_entity.type
_entity.pdbx_description
1 polymer ?
#
loop_
_entity_poly.entity_id
_entity_poly.type
_entity_poly.pdbx_seq_one_letter_code
_entity_poly.pdbx_strand_id
1 'polypeptide(L)'
;MLIAPPRDLTSFPVSGAQPCTPTPVPRPPREPRGAGPVSQPSLAMIGPAVASFREDIQMVMSALRTVKSSEISEFARELCSCRNVEDKLNILVKHHHLMVKLEHM
;
A
#
# COMPACT_ATOMS: atom_id res chain seq x y z
N MET A 1 22.29 -40.61 -19.06
CA MET A 1 22.00 -39.98 -17.76
C MET A 1 20.94 -38.91 -17.96
N LEU A 2 20.08 -38.79 -16.94
CA LEU A 2 18.75 -38.18 -16.90
C LEU A 2 18.70 -36.66 -17.22
N ILE A 3 17.58 -36.26 -17.82
CA ILE A 3 17.04 -34.90 -17.96
C ILE A 3 16.33 -34.48 -16.67
N ALA A 4 16.31 -33.18 -16.35
CA ALA A 4 15.16 -32.55 -15.69
C ALA A 4 14.97 -31.09 -16.19
N PRO A 5 13.73 -30.69 -16.56
CA PRO A 5 13.37 -29.37 -17.13
C PRO A 5 12.95 -28.35 -16.04
N PRO A 6 12.66 -27.07 -16.36
CA PRO A 6 12.54 -26.00 -15.36
C PRO A 6 11.25 -26.14 -14.56
N ARG A 7 11.29 -25.78 -13.27
CA ARG A 7 10.15 -25.87 -12.37
C ARG A 7 9.22 -24.66 -12.55
N ASP A 8 8.06 -24.92 -13.14
CA ASP A 8 6.85 -24.10 -13.04
C ASP A 8 5.98 -24.69 -11.90
N LEU A 9 5.52 -23.85 -10.97
CA LEU A 9 4.64 -24.26 -9.87
C LEU A 9 3.51 -23.24 -9.72
N THR A 10 2.67 -23.15 -10.76
CA THR A 10 1.25 -22.87 -10.58
C THR A 10 0.61 -23.99 -9.75
N SER A 11 0.28 -23.73 -8.48
CA SER A 11 -0.51 -24.65 -7.66
C SER A 11 -1.89 -24.08 -7.38
N PHE A 12 -2.88 -24.55 -8.13
CA PHE A 12 -4.24 -24.73 -7.62
C PHE A 12 -4.65 -26.17 -7.89
N PRO A 13 -5.31 -26.82 -6.92
CA PRO A 13 -6.50 -27.57 -7.29
C PRO A 13 -7.72 -27.10 -6.48
N VAL A 14 -8.78 -26.85 -7.23
CA VAL A 14 -10.17 -26.74 -6.76
C VAL A 14 -10.75 -28.16 -6.60
N SER A 15 -11.71 -28.27 -5.69
CA SER A 15 -12.82 -29.26 -5.68
C SER A 15 -12.74 -30.36 -4.62
N GLY A 16 -13.61 -30.21 -3.62
CA GLY A 16 -14.12 -31.26 -2.75
C GLY A 16 -15.41 -30.74 -2.11
N ALA A 17 -16.56 -31.19 -2.61
CA ALA A 17 -17.89 -30.71 -2.30
C ALA A 17 -18.44 -31.18 -0.92
N GLN A 18 -19.30 -30.33 -0.32
CA GLN A 18 -20.33 -30.49 0.74
C GLN A 18 -21.16 -31.81 0.71
N PRO A 19 -22.12 -32.10 1.63
CA PRO A 19 -22.49 -31.53 2.96
C PRO A 19 -22.81 -32.61 4.05
N CYS A 20 -22.72 -32.28 5.35
CA CYS A 20 -23.40 -33.06 6.42
C CYS A 20 -24.59 -32.28 6.99
N THR A 21 -25.78 -32.86 6.81
CA THR A 21 -27.12 -32.38 7.19
C THR A 21 -27.37 -32.38 8.72
N PRO A 22 -28.16 -31.44 9.28
CA PRO A 22 -28.62 -31.53 10.68
C PRO A 22 -30.13 -31.83 10.79
N THR A 23 -30.53 -32.81 11.62
CA THR A 23 -31.93 -33.02 12.05
C THR A 23 -31.97 -33.52 13.51
N PRO A 24 -32.95 -33.13 14.35
CA PRO A 24 -32.75 -32.82 15.78
C PRO A 24 -33.45 -33.78 16.78
N VAL A 25 -33.69 -33.27 18.01
CA VAL A 25 -34.63 -33.63 19.11
C VAL A 25 -34.05 -34.31 20.40
N PRO A 26 -34.65 -34.13 21.62
CA PRO A 26 -34.12 -33.27 22.71
C PRO A 26 -34.12 -33.94 24.11
N ARG A 27 -33.60 -33.29 25.19
CA ARG A 27 -34.07 -33.38 26.61
C ARG A 27 -33.21 -32.56 27.61
N PRO A 28 -33.69 -32.23 28.84
CA PRO A 28 -33.88 -30.84 29.34
C PRO A 28 -33.17 -30.60 30.71
N PRO A 29 -33.70 -29.80 31.67
CA PRO A 29 -33.84 -28.35 31.76
C PRO A 29 -33.00 -27.74 32.91
N ARG A 30 -32.37 -26.57 32.71
CA ARG A 30 -31.99 -25.66 33.82
C ARG A 30 -31.71 -24.24 33.32
N GLU A 31 -32.62 -23.31 33.62
CA GLU A 31 -32.35 -21.86 33.60
C GLU A 31 -31.48 -21.47 34.83
N PRO A 32 -31.05 -20.20 35.05
CA PRO A 32 -31.19 -18.97 34.25
C PRO A 32 -29.89 -18.12 34.17
N ARG A 33 -29.97 -17.01 33.40
CA ARG A 33 -29.39 -15.68 33.71
C ARG A 33 -28.09 -15.28 32.98
N GLY A 34 -28.22 -14.23 32.17
CA GLY A 34 -27.14 -13.29 31.88
C GLY A 34 -26.85 -13.09 30.41
N ALA A 35 -27.63 -12.25 29.73
CA ALA A 35 -27.16 -11.56 28.54
C ALA A 35 -25.99 -10.64 28.95
N GLY A 36 -24.76 -11.15 28.86
CA GLY A 36 -23.55 -10.35 28.97
C GLY A 36 -23.14 -9.85 27.57
N PRO A 37 -22.66 -8.61 27.42
CA PRO A 37 -22.39 -8.04 26.11
C PRO A 37 -21.35 -8.90 25.40
N VAL A 38 -21.61 -9.23 24.12
CA VAL A 38 -20.54 -9.63 23.21
C VAL A 38 -19.55 -8.48 23.23
N SER A 39 -18.39 -8.67 23.87
CA SER A 39 -17.27 -7.74 23.81
C SER A 39 -16.93 -7.56 22.33
N GLN A 40 -17.47 -6.50 21.74
CA GLN A 40 -17.01 -6.02 20.45
C GLN A 40 -15.49 -5.88 20.57
N PRO A 41 -14.70 -6.29 19.57
CA PRO A 41 -13.30 -5.92 19.54
C PRO A 41 -13.27 -4.42 19.69
N SER A 42 -12.78 -3.94 20.84
CA SER A 42 -12.50 -2.54 21.06
C SER A 42 -11.67 -2.13 19.85
N LEU A 43 -12.27 -1.33 18.97
CA LEU A 43 -11.56 -0.71 17.88
C LEU A 43 -10.51 0.12 18.59
N ALA A 44 -9.29 -0.44 18.72
CA ALA A 44 -8.21 0.14 19.48
C ALA A 44 -8.16 1.60 19.06
N MET A 45 -8.41 2.51 20.01
CA MET A 45 -8.28 3.93 19.77
C MET A 45 -6.94 4.12 19.06
N ILE A 46 -7.01 4.42 17.77
CA ILE A 46 -5.85 4.64 16.92
C ILE A 46 -5.23 5.88 17.54
N GLY A 47 -4.22 5.66 18.39
CA GLY A 47 -3.62 6.72 19.16
C GLY A 47 -2.99 7.75 18.23
N PRO A 48 -2.75 8.98 18.70
CA PRO A 48 -2.12 10.05 17.93
C PRO A 48 -0.82 9.61 17.22
N ALA A 49 -0.09 8.65 17.80
CA ALA A 49 1.11 8.08 17.21
C ALA A 49 0.87 7.28 15.91
N VAL A 50 -0.26 6.56 15.80
CA VAL A 50 -0.60 5.78 14.59
C VAL A 50 -1.14 6.70 13.48
N ALA A 51 -1.78 7.81 13.86
CA ALA A 51 -2.04 8.91 12.92
C ALA A 51 -0.70 9.46 12.40
N SER A 52 0.17 9.99 13.27
CA SER A 52 1.45 10.59 12.87
C SER A 52 2.27 9.71 11.92
N PHE A 53 2.37 8.40 12.23
CA PHE A 53 3.09 7.46 11.38
C PHE A 53 2.45 7.25 10.01
N ARG A 54 1.12 7.29 9.91
CA ARG A 54 0.40 7.27 8.62
C ARG A 54 0.71 8.52 7.81
N GLU A 55 0.71 9.69 8.44
CA GLU A 55 1.06 10.94 7.76
C GLU A 55 2.50 10.90 7.24
N ASP A 56 3.45 10.42 8.05
CA ASP A 56 4.85 10.24 7.63
C ASP A 56 4.98 9.28 6.44
N ILE A 57 4.28 8.15 6.45
CA ILE A 57 4.25 7.21 5.32
C ILE A 57 3.67 7.90 4.07
N GLN A 58 2.58 8.65 4.20
CA GLN A 58 1.97 9.35 3.08
C GLN A 58 2.91 10.41 2.48
N MET A 59 3.65 11.11 3.34
CA MET A 59 4.67 12.07 2.95
C MET A 59 5.77 11.38 2.14
N VAL A 60 6.37 10.31 2.68
CA VAL A 60 7.41 9.52 1.97
C VAL A 60 6.90 8.99 0.63
N MET A 61 5.68 8.45 0.60
CA MET A 61 5.08 7.95 -0.64
C MET A 61 4.85 9.07 -1.66
N SER A 62 4.45 10.24 -1.21
CA SER A 62 4.29 11.42 -2.08
C SER A 62 5.64 11.93 -2.57
N ALA A 63 6.65 11.93 -1.71
CA ALA A 63 8.03 12.25 -2.06
C ALA A 63 8.57 11.35 -3.17
N LEU A 64 8.49 10.03 -2.97
CA LEU A 64 8.94 9.06 -3.94
C LEU A 64 8.17 9.14 -5.27
N ARG A 65 6.86 9.39 -5.23
CA ARG A 65 6.05 9.58 -6.45
C ARG A 65 6.49 10.80 -7.23
N THR A 66 6.69 11.93 -6.55
CA THR A 66 7.16 13.14 -7.21
C THR A 66 8.56 12.94 -7.79
N VAL A 67 9.51 12.36 -7.03
CA VAL A 67 10.87 12.04 -7.50
C VAL A 67 10.85 11.12 -8.72
N LYS A 68 9.93 10.15 -8.78
CA LYS A 68 9.77 9.25 -9.95
C LYS A 68 8.96 9.86 -11.11
N SER A 69 8.55 11.13 -11.02
CA SER A 69 7.81 11.77 -12.12
C SER A 69 8.68 11.93 -13.37
N SER A 70 8.05 11.79 -14.53
CA SER A 70 8.70 12.01 -15.82
C SER A 70 9.22 13.44 -15.96
N GLU A 71 8.54 14.40 -15.35
CA GLU A 71 8.85 15.83 -15.37
C GLU A 71 10.20 16.15 -14.69
N ILE A 72 10.52 15.54 -13.54
CA ILE A 72 11.84 15.68 -12.89
C ILE A 72 12.94 15.03 -13.73
N SER A 73 12.65 13.86 -14.30
CA SER A 73 13.61 13.16 -15.16
C SER A 73 13.91 13.94 -16.43
N GLU A 74 12.90 14.59 -17.01
CA GLU A 74 13.03 15.48 -18.15
C GLU A 74 13.82 16.74 -17.80
N PHE A 75 13.47 17.42 -16.71
CA PHE A 75 14.22 18.56 -16.20
C PHE A 75 15.70 18.23 -15.99
N ALA A 76 16.01 17.11 -15.33
CA ALA A 76 17.39 16.68 -15.09
C ALA A 76 18.14 16.40 -16.40
N ARG A 77 17.48 15.76 -17.37
CA ARG A 77 18.05 15.48 -18.69
C ARG A 77 18.34 16.76 -19.45
N GLU A 78 17.38 17.69 -19.49
CA GLU A 78 17.55 18.99 -20.14
C GLU A 78 18.71 19.77 -19.50
N LEU A 79 18.75 19.85 -18.17
CA LEU A 79 19.81 20.55 -17.43
C LEU A 79 21.20 19.94 -17.66
N CYS A 80 21.30 18.60 -17.73
CA CYS A 80 22.56 17.90 -18.01
C CYS A 80 23.01 18.05 -19.47
N SER A 81 22.08 18.32 -20.39
CA SER A 81 22.38 18.51 -21.82
C SER A 81 22.96 19.90 -22.14
N CYS A 82 22.75 20.89 -21.25
CA CYS A 82 23.22 22.25 -21.43
C CYS A 82 24.76 22.33 -21.43
N ARG A 83 25.33 23.00 -22.44
CA ARG A 83 26.78 23.19 -22.57
C ARG A 83 27.30 24.51 -21.98
N ASN A 84 26.41 25.47 -21.75
CA ASN A 84 26.76 26.79 -21.21
C ASN A 84 25.85 27.15 -20.02
N VAL A 85 26.20 28.23 -19.32
CA VAL A 85 25.49 28.68 -18.11
C VAL A 85 24.15 29.33 -18.46
N GLU A 86 24.06 30.05 -19.58
CA GLU A 86 22.84 30.75 -20.00
C GLU A 86 21.72 29.75 -20.31
N ASP A 87 22.03 28.65 -21.00
CA ASP A 87 21.12 27.54 -21.24
C ASP A 87 20.65 26.91 -19.92
N LYS A 88 21.57 26.68 -18.97
CA LYS A 88 21.22 26.14 -17.65
C LYS A 88 20.26 27.07 -16.91
N LEU A 89 20.51 28.37 -16.94
CA LEU A 89 19.63 29.38 -16.35
C LEU A 89 18.26 29.38 -17.03
N ASN A 90 18.23 29.26 -18.37
CA ASN A 90 16.97 29.19 -19.12
C ASN A 90 16.15 27.94 -18.76
N ILE A 91 16.79 26.76 -18.65
CA ILE A 91 16.12 25.53 -18.19
C ILE A 91 15.57 25.69 -16.77
N LEU A 92 16.32 26.35 -15.88
CA LEU A 92 15.89 26.63 -14.51
C LEU A 92 14.62 27.51 -14.49
N VAL A 93 14.62 28.60 -15.28
CA VAL A 93 13.46 29.50 -15.40
C VAL A 93 12.27 28.75 -16.00
N LYS A 94 12.47 27.96 -17.06
CA LYS A 94 11.44 27.14 -17.70
C LYS A 94 10.78 26.15 -16.73
N HIS A 95 11.55 25.56 -15.81
CA HIS A 95 11.05 24.57 -14.87
C HIS A 95 10.83 25.10 -13.45
N HIS A 96 10.79 26.42 -13.24
CA HIS A 96 10.66 27.04 -11.91
C HIS A 96 9.56 26.41 -11.03
N HIS A 97 8.39 26.12 -11.60
CA HIS A 97 7.29 25.48 -10.88
C HIS A 97 7.66 24.14 -10.19
N LEU A 98 8.58 23.38 -10.80
CA LEU A 98 9.04 22.09 -10.33
C LEU A 98 10.00 22.27 -9.16
N MET A 99 10.83 23.30 -9.20
CA MET A 99 11.71 23.65 -8.07
C MET A 99 10.90 24.06 -6.85
N VAL A 100 9.90 24.93 -7.02
CA VAL A 100 9.01 25.35 -5.92
C VAL A 100 8.26 24.15 -5.34
N LYS A 101 7.77 23.26 -6.20
CA LYS A 101 7.09 22.03 -5.77
C LYS A 101 8.02 21.11 -4.97
N LEU A 102 9.30 21.03 -5.33
CA LEU A 102 10.29 20.22 -4.61
C LEU A 102 10.72 20.83 -3.28
N GLU A 103 10.74 22.16 -3.16
CA GLU A 103 11.05 22.86 -1.91
C GLU A 103 9.93 22.69 -0.87
N HIS A 104 8.69 22.56 -1.32
CA HIS A 104 7.50 22.46 -0.48
C HIS A 104 7.14 21.02 -0.09
N MET A 105 8.02 20.05 -0.38
CA MET A 105 7.85 18.63 -0.07
C MET A 105 8.65 18.22 1.16
#